data_AF-A0A3S3Q3M1-F1
#
_entry.id   AF-A0A3S3Q3M1-F1
#
_cell.length_a   1.000
_cell.length_b   1.000
_cell.length_c   1.000
_cell.angle_alpha   90.00
_cell.angle_beta   90.00
_cell.angle_gamma   90.00
#
_symmetry.space_group_name_H-M   'P 1'
#
loop_
_entity.id
_entity.type
_entity.pdbx_description
1 polymer ?
#
loop_
_entity_poly.entity_id
_entity_poly.type
_entity_poly.pdbx_seq_one_letter_code
_entity_poly.pdbx_strand_id
1 'polypeptide(L)'
;MNPTFPDMPRPAPSPLLAGRWHPFDHHAHCCQRLAQVMASQLSRRLKQQPRASLVLSGGSTPAPLFDRLATYELPWDRVDTTLADDRWVAPDSPDSNLHLLRTHLLQGPASATHLIPLVGEEAGPEQGQAACERRLQEMKWPIDLLLLGMGNDGHTASLFPGSPGLDAAMALDRTQRCWAMRAPSAPQQRISLGLAPLAGAADIFLLLKGEEKYQTLTRALASQDPVQMPICALLSLPQLQVWWSP
;
A
#
# COMPACT_ATOMS: atom_id res chain seq x y z
N MET A 1 -21.25 -36.65 -10.55
CA MET A 1 -21.31 -35.82 -9.33
C MET A 1 -19.87 -35.58 -8.90
N ASN A 2 -19.32 -34.38 -9.12
CA ASN A 2 -18.02 -34.03 -8.55
C ASN A 2 -18.21 -33.76 -7.06
N PRO A 3 -17.40 -34.35 -6.17
CA PRO A 3 -17.51 -34.05 -4.76
C PRO A 3 -17.07 -32.60 -4.55
N THR A 4 -18.01 -31.77 -4.13
CA THR A 4 -17.74 -30.48 -3.50
C THR A 4 -17.03 -30.76 -2.18
N PHE A 5 -15.71 -30.64 -2.16
CA PHE A 5 -14.98 -30.52 -0.91
C PHE A 5 -15.41 -29.19 -0.26
N PRO A 6 -15.68 -29.14 1.06
CA PRO A 6 -15.94 -27.88 1.73
C PRO A 6 -14.67 -27.02 1.64
N ASP A 7 -14.82 -25.77 1.17
CA ASP A 7 -13.78 -24.73 1.17
C ASP A 7 -13.39 -24.44 2.63
N MET A 8 -12.40 -25.17 3.13
CA MET A 8 -11.79 -24.84 4.41
C MET A 8 -10.82 -23.67 4.21
N PRO A 9 -10.96 -22.57 4.99
CA PRO A 9 -10.04 -21.44 4.88
C PRO A 9 -8.62 -21.94 5.12
N ARG A 10 -7.70 -21.57 4.24
CA ARG A 10 -6.31 -21.97 4.37
C ARG A 10 -5.75 -21.46 5.71
N PRO A 11 -5.06 -22.31 6.47
CA PRO A 11 -4.50 -21.91 7.74
C PRO A 11 -3.52 -20.74 7.54
N ALA A 12 -3.41 -19.90 8.56
CA ALA A 12 -2.43 -18.81 8.53
C ALA A 12 -1.02 -19.39 8.28
N PRO A 13 -0.20 -18.73 7.45
CA PRO A 13 1.14 -19.22 7.12
C PRO A 13 2.11 -19.21 8.31
N SER A 14 1.78 -18.50 9.41
CA SER A 14 2.61 -18.41 10.62
C SER A 14 1.79 -17.95 11.84
N PRO A 15 2.15 -18.39 13.07
CA PRO A 15 1.63 -17.81 14.33
C PRO A 15 1.86 -16.29 14.46
N LEU A 16 2.87 -15.74 13.77
CA LEU A 16 3.12 -14.29 13.74
C LEU A 16 1.90 -13.50 13.24
N LEU A 17 1.06 -14.10 12.40
CA LEU A 17 -0.16 -13.47 11.86
C LEU A 17 -1.43 -13.91 12.60
N ALA A 18 -1.33 -14.54 13.77
CA ALA A 18 -2.49 -14.92 14.56
C ALA A 18 -3.40 -13.71 14.84
N GLY A 19 -4.68 -13.82 14.49
CA GLY A 19 -5.66 -12.72 14.59
C GLY A 19 -5.50 -11.59 13.56
N ARG A 20 -4.52 -11.67 12.66
CA ARG A 20 -4.19 -10.66 11.63
C ARG A 20 -4.18 -11.23 10.22
N TRP A 21 -4.56 -12.49 10.04
CA TRP A 21 -4.68 -13.20 8.76
C TRP A 21 -6.15 -13.30 8.35
N HIS A 22 -6.48 -12.77 7.17
CA HIS A 22 -7.83 -12.72 6.63
C HIS A 22 -7.87 -13.38 5.24
N PRO A 23 -8.06 -14.71 5.16
CA PRO A 23 -8.17 -15.43 3.90
C PRO A 23 -9.59 -15.33 3.33
N PHE A 24 -9.68 -15.32 2.01
CA PHE A 24 -10.93 -15.32 1.25
C PHE A 24 -10.83 -16.29 0.07
N ASP A 25 -11.95 -16.88 -0.33
CA ASP A 25 -11.99 -17.79 -1.49
C ASP A 25 -12.03 -17.03 -2.81
N HIS A 26 -12.53 -15.78 -2.79
CA HIS A 26 -12.70 -14.95 -3.97
C HIS A 26 -12.15 -13.55 -3.76
N HIS A 27 -11.35 -13.11 -4.73
CA HIS A 27 -10.75 -11.78 -4.70
C HIS A 27 -11.79 -10.64 -4.65
N ALA A 28 -12.92 -10.81 -5.33
CA ALA A 28 -14.01 -9.84 -5.28
C ALA A 28 -14.56 -9.64 -3.85
N HIS A 29 -14.78 -10.74 -3.12
CA HIS A 29 -15.25 -10.69 -1.73
C HIS A 29 -14.19 -10.10 -0.79
N CYS A 30 -12.92 -10.48 -0.97
CA CYS A 30 -11.80 -9.90 -0.22
C CYS A 30 -11.78 -8.37 -0.36
N CYS A 31 -11.81 -7.88 -1.60
CA CYS A 31 -11.78 -6.45 -1.90
C CYS A 31 -13.04 -5.70 -1.42
N GLN A 32 -14.23 -6.29 -1.56
CA GLN A 32 -15.46 -5.70 -1.03
C GLN A 32 -15.39 -5.55 0.50
N ARG A 33 -14.93 -6.61 1.18
CA ARG A 33 -14.87 -6.66 2.63
C ARG A 33 -13.80 -5.74 3.20
N LEU A 34 -12.64 -5.65 2.54
CA LEU A 34 -11.57 -4.71 2.88
C LEU A 34 -11.99 -3.26 2.63
N ALA A 35 -12.65 -2.95 1.50
CA ALA A 35 -13.19 -1.61 1.24
C ALA A 35 -14.15 -1.16 2.36
N GLN A 36 -15.03 -2.05 2.83
CA GLN A 36 -15.93 -1.74 3.95
C GLN A 36 -15.18 -1.47 5.26
N VAL A 37 -14.13 -2.25 5.54
CA VAL A 37 -13.29 -2.05 6.74
C VAL A 37 -12.58 -0.71 6.67
N MET A 38 -11.95 -0.39 5.54
CA MET A 38 -11.25 0.88 5.32
C MET A 38 -12.21 2.07 5.42
N ALA A 39 -13.37 2.03 4.77
CA ALA A 39 -14.38 3.09 4.86
C ALA A 39 -14.88 3.30 6.30
N SER A 40 -15.11 2.19 7.03
CA SER A 40 -15.52 2.25 8.43
C SER A 40 -14.43 2.86 9.32
N GLN A 41 -13.16 2.54 9.07
CA GLN A 41 -12.04 3.11 9.79
C GLN A 41 -11.87 4.61 9.49
N LEU A 42 -11.90 5.02 8.21
CA LEU A 42 -11.87 6.44 7.84
C LEU A 42 -13.02 7.22 8.50
N SER A 43 -14.25 6.69 8.46
CA SER A 43 -15.39 7.30 9.13
C SER A 43 -15.15 7.51 10.63
N ARG A 44 -14.56 6.53 11.32
CA ARG A 44 -14.21 6.64 12.74
C ARG A 44 -13.14 7.71 12.98
N ARG A 45 -12.08 7.76 12.17
CA ARG A 45 -11.02 8.78 12.28
C ARG A 45 -11.60 10.18 12.07
N LEU A 46 -12.43 10.37 11.04
CA LEU A 46 -13.06 11.65 10.72
C LEU A 46 -14.11 12.11 11.75
N LYS A 47 -14.62 11.22 12.60
CA LYS A 47 -15.45 11.62 13.77
C LYS A 47 -14.62 12.19 14.91
N GLN A 48 -13.33 11.88 14.98
CA GLN A 48 -12.44 12.23 16.08
C GLN A 48 -11.42 13.31 15.71
N GLN A 49 -11.13 13.46 14.41
CA GLN A 49 -10.07 14.31 13.90
C GLN A 49 -10.59 15.15 12.71
N PRO A 50 -10.04 16.36 12.50
CA PRO A 50 -10.47 17.23 11.41
C PRO A 50 -10.17 16.63 10.03
N ARG A 51 -9.07 15.88 9.89
CA ARG A 51 -8.63 15.21 8.67
C ARG A 51 -8.23 13.76 8.96
N ALA A 52 -8.22 12.91 7.93
CA ALA A 52 -7.65 11.56 7.97
C ALA A 52 -6.72 11.34 6.78
N SER A 53 -5.70 10.49 6.92
CA SER A 53 -4.79 10.15 5.81
C SER A 53 -4.97 8.72 5.28
N LEU A 54 -4.93 8.60 3.95
CA LEU A 54 -5.07 7.36 3.20
C LEU A 54 -3.90 7.20 2.23
N VAL A 55 -3.03 6.21 2.46
CA VAL A 55 -1.88 5.92 1.61
C VAL A 55 -2.10 4.60 0.90
N LEU A 56 -1.95 4.58 -0.43
CA LEU A 56 -2.35 3.46 -1.26
C LEU A 56 -1.22 2.97 -2.17
N SER A 57 -1.08 1.66 -2.30
CA SER A 57 -0.22 1.04 -3.33
C SER A 57 -1.00 0.82 -4.63
N GLY A 58 -0.31 0.89 -5.77
CA GLY A 58 -0.92 0.57 -7.05
C GLY A 58 -0.87 -0.91 -7.45
N GLY A 59 -0.92 -1.17 -8.76
CA GLY A 59 -1.02 -2.51 -9.35
C GLY A 59 -2.46 -2.94 -9.62
N SER A 60 -2.63 -4.06 -10.34
CA SER A 60 -3.95 -4.57 -10.74
C SER A 60 -4.74 -5.20 -9.59
N THR A 61 -4.06 -5.70 -8.55
CA THR A 61 -4.68 -6.33 -7.37
C THR A 61 -5.63 -5.38 -6.60
N PRO A 62 -5.25 -4.14 -6.25
CA PRO A 62 -6.14 -3.25 -5.52
C PRO A 62 -7.19 -2.54 -6.39
N ALA A 63 -7.10 -2.58 -7.73
CA ALA A 63 -8.01 -1.84 -8.60
C ALA A 63 -9.51 -2.10 -8.30
N PRO A 64 -9.93 -3.36 -8.14
CA PRO A 64 -11.30 -3.63 -7.75
C PRO A 64 -11.61 -3.05 -6.35
N LEU A 65 -10.70 -3.10 -5.38
CA LEU A 65 -10.95 -2.52 -4.05
C LEU A 65 -11.24 -1.02 -4.14
N PHE A 66 -10.48 -0.30 -4.96
CA PHE A 66 -10.67 1.13 -5.20
C PHE A 66 -12.05 1.44 -5.76
N ASP A 67 -12.51 0.67 -6.75
CA ASP A 67 -13.86 0.84 -7.32
C ASP A 67 -14.96 0.77 -6.24
N ARG A 68 -14.82 -0.13 -5.25
CA ARG A 68 -15.82 -0.24 -4.18
C ARG A 68 -15.64 0.88 -3.16
N LEU A 69 -14.40 1.18 -2.76
CA LEU A 69 -14.11 2.22 -1.78
C LEU A 69 -14.62 3.59 -2.25
N ALA A 70 -14.51 3.89 -3.56
CA ALA A 70 -14.97 5.13 -4.17
C ALA A 70 -16.47 5.40 -3.96
N THR A 71 -17.28 4.34 -3.80
CA THR A 71 -18.74 4.44 -3.64
C THR A 71 -19.21 4.80 -2.23
N TYR A 72 -18.33 4.80 -1.24
CA TYR A 72 -18.72 5.10 0.14
C TYR A 72 -18.90 6.60 0.35
N GLU A 73 -20.03 6.98 0.94
CA GLU A 73 -20.32 8.34 1.37
C GLU A 73 -19.52 8.68 2.64
N LEU A 74 -18.39 9.36 2.44
CA LEU A 74 -17.53 9.88 3.50
C LEU A 74 -17.26 11.37 3.26
N PRO A 75 -16.85 12.13 4.29
CA PRO A 75 -16.29 13.48 4.12
C PRO A 75 -14.94 13.44 3.40
N TRP A 76 -14.94 13.11 2.11
CA TRP A 76 -13.74 12.87 1.30
C TRP A 76 -12.86 14.11 1.19
N ASP A 77 -13.44 15.31 1.18
CA ASP A 77 -12.75 16.60 1.27
C ASP A 77 -11.84 16.75 2.50
N ARG A 78 -12.07 15.93 3.52
CA ARG A 78 -11.26 15.84 4.75
C ARG A 78 -10.30 14.65 4.75
N VAL A 79 -10.23 13.87 3.68
CA VAL A 79 -9.28 12.78 3.50
C VAL A 79 -8.12 13.27 2.65
N ASP A 80 -6.92 13.22 3.21
CA ASP A 80 -5.66 13.34 2.48
C ASP A 80 -5.33 11.99 1.85
N THR A 81 -5.23 11.93 0.52
CA THR A 81 -4.89 10.70 -0.21
C THR A 81 -3.55 10.84 -0.91
N THR A 82 -2.66 9.86 -0.75
CA THR A 82 -1.41 9.76 -1.52
C THR A 82 -1.06 8.30 -1.82
N LEU A 83 0.07 8.09 -2.48
CA LEU A 83 0.58 6.79 -2.86
C LEU A 83 1.69 6.33 -1.91
N ALA A 84 1.84 5.01 -1.73
CA ALA A 84 3.00 4.43 -1.06
C ALA A 84 4.26 4.55 -1.94
N ASP A 85 4.09 4.45 -3.25
CA ASP A 85 5.11 4.67 -4.26
C ASP A 85 4.48 4.99 -5.63
N ASP A 86 5.26 5.55 -6.54
CA ASP A 86 4.89 5.67 -7.95
C ASP A 86 6.11 5.55 -8.87
N ARG A 87 5.82 5.33 -10.15
CA ARG A 87 6.79 5.30 -11.25
C ARG A 87 7.00 6.75 -11.68
N TRP A 88 8.24 7.16 -11.89
CA TRP A 88 8.56 8.50 -12.37
C TRP A 88 8.26 8.62 -13.87
N VAL A 89 6.97 8.67 -14.19
CA VAL A 89 6.41 8.75 -15.54
C VAL A 89 5.31 9.81 -15.57
N ALA A 90 4.84 10.16 -16.76
CA ALA A 90 3.71 11.08 -16.91
C ALA A 90 2.46 10.57 -16.14
N PRO A 91 1.66 11.46 -15.53
CA PRO A 91 0.57 11.08 -14.63
C PRO A 91 -0.63 10.42 -15.34
N ASP A 92 -0.68 10.45 -16.66
CA ASP A 92 -1.64 9.76 -17.52
C ASP A 92 -1.10 8.45 -18.09
N SER A 93 0.18 8.14 -17.84
CA SER A 93 0.78 6.87 -18.25
C SER A 93 0.05 5.69 -17.61
N PRO A 94 -0.19 4.59 -18.35
CA PRO A 94 -0.74 3.36 -17.78
C PRO A 94 0.17 2.74 -16.69
N ASP A 95 1.46 3.12 -16.66
CA ASP A 95 2.40 2.70 -15.63
C ASP A 95 2.30 3.55 -14.34
N SER A 96 1.51 4.62 -14.31
CA SER A 96 1.37 5.46 -13.13
C SER A 96 0.35 4.87 -12.14
N ASN A 97 0.76 4.74 -10.87
CA ASN A 97 -0.16 4.42 -9.79
C ASN A 97 -1.16 5.58 -9.56
N LEU A 98 -0.77 6.83 -9.84
CA LEU A 98 -1.72 7.95 -9.85
C LEU A 98 -2.78 7.80 -10.94
N HIS A 99 -2.40 7.35 -12.14
CA HIS A 99 -3.38 7.03 -13.19
C HIS A 99 -4.37 5.97 -12.72
N LEU A 100 -3.90 4.89 -12.07
CA LEU A 100 -4.77 3.88 -11.48
C LEU A 100 -5.75 4.46 -10.44
N LEU A 101 -5.29 5.32 -9.53
CA LEU A 101 -6.18 5.96 -8.56
C LEU A 101 -7.22 6.85 -9.25
N ARG A 102 -6.83 7.62 -10.28
CA ARG A 102 -7.76 8.42 -11.06
C ARG A 102 -8.83 7.57 -11.73
N THR A 103 -8.45 6.41 -12.26
CA THR A 103 -9.37 5.51 -12.94
C THR A 103 -10.35 4.83 -11.99
N HIS A 104 -9.90 4.41 -10.80
CA HIS A 104 -10.70 3.54 -9.92
C HIS A 104 -11.17 4.18 -8.62
N LEU A 105 -10.34 4.99 -7.94
CA LEU A 105 -10.67 5.56 -6.63
C LEU A 105 -11.27 6.96 -6.74
N LEU A 106 -10.67 7.85 -7.54
CA LEU A 106 -11.01 9.28 -7.59
C LEU A 106 -12.26 9.53 -8.46
N GLN A 107 -13.28 8.71 -8.22
CA GLN A 107 -14.55 8.68 -8.90
C GLN A 107 -15.67 8.90 -7.88
N GLY A 108 -16.84 9.35 -8.34
CA GLY A 108 -18.00 9.55 -7.47
C GLY A 108 -17.68 10.39 -6.22
N PRO A 109 -18.15 10.00 -5.02
CA PRO A 109 -17.87 10.72 -3.77
C PRO A 109 -16.38 10.92 -3.48
N ALA A 110 -15.55 9.91 -3.75
CA ALA A 110 -14.12 9.92 -3.44
C ALA A 110 -13.29 10.88 -4.31
N SER A 111 -13.85 11.39 -5.41
CA SER A 111 -13.23 12.44 -6.23
C SER A 111 -12.95 13.74 -5.44
N ALA A 112 -13.64 13.97 -4.32
CA ALA A 112 -13.46 15.16 -3.48
C ALA A 112 -12.22 15.08 -2.55
N THR A 113 -11.47 13.97 -2.54
CA THR A 113 -10.29 13.83 -1.68
C THR A 113 -9.20 14.84 -1.99
N HIS A 114 -8.48 15.26 -0.94
CA HIS A 114 -7.27 16.05 -1.10
C HIS A 114 -6.13 15.14 -1.57
N LEU A 115 -5.92 15.08 -2.88
CA LEU A 115 -4.88 14.24 -3.48
C LEU A 115 -3.51 14.93 -3.40
N ILE A 116 -2.54 14.25 -2.80
CA ILE A 116 -1.12 14.64 -2.79
C ILE A 116 -0.34 13.69 -3.72
N PRO A 117 0.04 14.10 -4.94
CA PRO A 117 0.85 13.25 -5.82
C PRO A 117 2.29 13.12 -5.31
N LEU A 118 2.94 11.99 -5.60
CA LEU A 118 4.38 11.81 -5.34
C LEU A 118 5.27 12.30 -6.49
N VAL A 119 4.79 12.18 -7.74
CA VAL A 119 5.53 12.59 -8.95
C VAL A 119 5.17 14.02 -9.30
N GLY A 120 6.17 14.83 -9.61
CA GLY A 120 6.01 16.21 -10.06
C GLY A 120 6.44 16.37 -11.52
N GLU A 121 6.78 17.60 -11.91
CA GLU A 121 7.22 17.93 -13.27
C GLU A 121 8.76 17.93 -13.41
N GLU A 122 9.48 17.56 -12.34
CA GLU A 122 10.94 17.55 -12.35
C GLU A 122 11.49 16.46 -13.28
N ALA A 123 12.71 16.71 -13.80
CA ALA A 123 13.34 15.86 -14.81
C ALA A 123 13.57 14.39 -14.38
N GLY A 124 13.59 14.13 -13.07
CA GLY A 124 13.83 12.81 -12.51
C GLY A 124 13.52 12.76 -11.02
N PRO A 125 13.41 11.56 -10.43
CA PRO A 125 13.04 11.40 -9.03
C PRO A 125 14.09 11.96 -8.08
N GLU A 126 15.37 11.94 -8.44
CA GLU A 126 16.43 12.53 -7.61
C GLU A 126 16.26 14.06 -7.47
N GLN A 127 15.84 14.76 -8.53
CA GLN A 127 15.54 16.20 -8.46
C GLN A 127 14.15 16.46 -7.84
N GLY A 128 13.20 15.56 -8.07
CA GLY A 128 11.83 15.69 -7.58
C GLY A 128 11.62 15.30 -6.12
N GLN A 129 12.56 14.61 -5.48
CA GLN A 129 12.41 14.14 -4.10
C GLN A 129 12.14 15.31 -3.12
N ALA A 130 12.88 16.42 -3.23
CA ALA A 130 12.66 17.58 -2.36
C ALA A 130 11.28 18.24 -2.59
N ALA A 131 10.77 18.22 -3.82
CA ALA A 131 9.43 18.71 -4.12
C ALA A 131 8.33 17.75 -3.64
N CYS A 132 8.57 16.44 -3.71
CA CYS A 132 7.72 15.42 -3.12
C CYS A 132 7.64 15.58 -1.59
N GLU A 133 8.77 15.78 -0.91
CA GLU A 133 8.80 16.07 0.53
C GLU A 133 7.93 17.28 0.90
N ARG A 134 8.06 18.40 0.18
CA ARG A 134 7.24 19.60 0.41
C ARG A 134 5.75 19.32 0.25
N ARG A 135 5.34 18.63 -0.80
CA ARG A 135 3.93 18.25 -1.01
C ARG A 135 3.42 17.34 0.12
N LEU A 136 4.22 16.37 0.56
CA LEU A 136 3.87 15.48 1.67
C LEU A 136 3.72 16.21 3.01
N GLN A 137 4.22 17.45 3.17
CA GLN A 137 3.98 18.26 4.38
C GLN A 137 2.52 18.72 4.52
N GLU A 138 1.77 18.77 3.42
CA GLU A 138 0.36 19.20 3.41
C GLU A 138 -0.59 18.12 3.93
N MET A 139 -0.16 16.86 3.88
CA MET A 139 -0.93 15.71 4.37
C MET A 139 -0.94 15.63 5.90
N LYS A 140 -2.03 15.12 6.47
CA LYS A 140 -2.09 14.68 7.87
C LYS A 140 -1.14 13.51 8.17
N TRP A 141 -0.29 13.67 9.19
CA TRP A 141 0.59 12.63 9.74
C TRP A 141 0.31 12.35 11.24
N PRO A 142 0.59 11.16 11.78
CA PRO A 142 1.01 9.93 11.07
C PRO A 142 -0.09 9.38 10.14
N ILE A 143 0.25 8.43 9.28
CA ILE A 143 -0.69 7.79 8.35
C ILE A 143 -1.81 7.10 9.16
N ASP A 144 -3.08 7.39 8.88
CA ASP A 144 -4.18 6.64 9.50
C ASP A 144 -4.31 5.25 8.87
N LEU A 145 -4.50 5.20 7.55
CA LEU A 145 -4.69 3.95 6.82
C LEU A 145 -3.65 3.82 5.71
N LEU A 146 -2.97 2.68 5.68
CA LEU A 146 -1.97 2.32 4.69
C LEU A 146 -2.36 1.00 4.00
N LEU A 147 -2.50 1.01 2.68
CA LEU A 147 -2.66 -0.18 1.84
C LEU A 147 -1.35 -0.49 1.11
N LEU A 148 -0.81 -1.67 1.35
CA LEU A 148 0.40 -2.20 0.74
C LEU A 148 0.12 -3.42 -0.15
N GLY A 149 0.97 -3.58 -1.16
CA GLY A 149 1.17 -4.83 -1.88
C GLY A 149 2.52 -5.46 -1.54
N MET A 150 2.82 -6.60 -2.15
CA MET A 150 4.13 -7.25 -2.02
C MET A 150 4.57 -7.85 -3.36
N GLY A 151 5.82 -7.59 -3.76
CA GLY A 151 6.48 -8.23 -4.89
C GLY A 151 6.79 -9.70 -4.66
N ASN A 152 7.16 -10.45 -5.71
CA ASN A 152 7.54 -11.86 -5.56
C ASN A 152 8.94 -12.04 -4.93
N ASP A 153 9.75 -10.99 -5.01
CA ASP A 153 11.03 -10.76 -4.34
C ASP A 153 10.88 -10.23 -2.90
N GLY A 154 9.65 -10.03 -2.40
CA GLY A 154 9.40 -9.51 -1.05
C GLY A 154 9.52 -7.98 -0.90
N HIS A 155 9.66 -7.22 -2.00
CA HIS A 155 9.56 -5.77 -1.93
C HIS A 155 8.14 -5.33 -1.53
N THR A 156 8.04 -4.13 -0.96
CA THR A 156 6.78 -3.39 -0.76
C THR A 156 7.02 -1.92 -1.10
N ALA A 157 5.98 -1.19 -1.48
CA ALA A 157 6.13 0.12 -2.13
C ALA A 157 7.18 0.00 -3.26
N SER A 158 8.16 0.91 -3.31
CA SER A 158 9.34 0.77 -4.17
C SER A 158 10.63 0.52 -3.34
N LEU A 159 10.52 -0.19 -2.22
CA LEU A 159 11.64 -0.65 -1.38
C LEU A 159 12.09 -2.03 -1.85
N PHE A 160 12.96 -2.07 -2.87
CA PHE A 160 13.41 -3.31 -3.50
C PHE A 160 14.70 -3.85 -2.87
N PRO A 161 14.81 -5.17 -2.63
CA PRO A 161 16.06 -5.77 -2.20
C PRO A 161 17.16 -5.49 -3.23
N GLY A 162 18.33 -5.03 -2.76
CA GLY A 162 19.46 -4.68 -3.63
C GLY A 162 19.33 -3.36 -4.40
N SER A 163 18.27 -2.56 -4.19
CA SER A 163 18.21 -1.21 -4.78
C SER A 163 19.28 -0.30 -4.17
N PRO A 164 19.95 0.54 -4.99
CA PRO A 164 20.70 1.68 -4.47
C PRO A 164 19.81 2.53 -3.56
N GLY A 165 20.34 2.94 -2.41
CA GLY A 165 19.60 3.77 -1.44
C GLY A 165 18.63 3.01 -0.53
N LEU A 166 18.49 1.68 -0.65
CA LEU A 166 17.58 0.89 0.19
C LEU A 166 17.88 1.07 1.68
N ASP A 167 19.14 1.01 2.11
CA ASP A 167 19.50 1.14 3.53
C ASP A 167 19.03 2.48 4.11
N ALA A 168 19.16 3.57 3.34
CA ALA A 168 18.69 4.88 3.76
C ALA A 168 17.16 4.94 3.79
N ALA A 169 16.48 4.39 2.78
CA ALA A 169 15.02 4.34 2.72
C ALA A 169 14.41 3.41 3.79
N MET A 170 15.14 2.39 4.24
CA MET A 170 14.73 1.44 5.29
C MET A 170 15.07 1.89 6.71
N ALA A 171 15.86 2.96 6.87
CA ALA A 171 16.26 3.44 8.20
C ALA A 171 15.10 4.17 8.90
N LEU A 172 14.77 3.73 10.12
CA LEU A 172 13.66 4.26 10.93
C LEU A 172 13.95 5.64 11.57
N ASP A 173 15.22 6.04 11.65
CA ASP A 173 15.69 7.29 12.25
C ASP A 173 15.72 8.46 11.25
N ARG A 174 15.35 8.21 9.99
CA ARG A 174 15.31 9.24 8.94
C ARG A 174 14.05 10.10 9.05
N THR A 175 14.25 11.40 8.87
CA THR A 175 13.16 12.40 8.84
C THR A 175 12.54 12.54 7.45
N GLN A 176 13.26 12.12 6.40
CA GLN A 176 12.73 12.08 5.04
C GLN A 176 11.60 11.06 4.94
N ARG A 177 10.50 11.46 4.31
CA ARG A 177 9.34 10.62 4.10
C ARG A 177 9.42 9.85 2.79
N CYS A 178 10.09 10.39 1.78
CA CYS A 178 10.18 9.83 0.45
C CYS A 178 11.61 9.77 -0.11
N TRP A 179 11.81 8.85 -1.04
CA TRP A 179 13.10 8.47 -1.59
C TRP A 179 12.99 8.21 -3.09
N ALA A 180 13.94 8.74 -3.86
CA ALA A 180 14.19 8.27 -5.22
C ALA A 180 14.69 6.82 -5.16
N MET A 181 14.04 5.92 -5.88
CA MET A 181 14.32 4.48 -5.83
C MET A 181 14.42 3.90 -7.25
N ARG A 182 15.02 2.73 -7.38
CA ARG A 182 15.16 2.00 -8.64
C ARG A 182 14.80 0.53 -8.43
N ALA A 183 13.99 -0.02 -9.33
CA ALA A 183 13.71 -1.44 -9.32
C ALA A 183 14.86 -2.18 -10.05
N PRO A 184 15.52 -3.18 -9.46
CA PRO A 184 16.55 -3.95 -10.16
C PRO A 184 16.01 -4.66 -11.42
N SER A 185 14.74 -5.02 -11.40
CA SER A 185 14.07 -5.79 -12.44
C SER A 185 13.23 -4.96 -13.43
N ALA A 186 13.18 -3.63 -13.29
CA ALA A 186 12.36 -2.78 -14.16
C ALA A 186 13.04 -1.44 -14.46
N PRO A 187 12.93 -0.92 -15.70
CA PRO A 187 13.66 0.27 -16.13
C PRO A 187 13.09 1.57 -15.56
N GLN A 188 11.81 1.61 -15.19
CA GLN A 188 11.19 2.83 -14.68
C GLN A 188 11.79 3.20 -13.32
N GLN A 189 12.33 4.42 -13.22
CA GLN A 189 12.71 5.00 -11.93
C GLN A 189 11.48 5.21 -11.06
N ARG A 190 11.68 5.27 -9.74
CA ARG A 190 10.60 5.29 -8.75
C ARG A 190 10.76 6.45 -7.79
N ILE A 191 9.65 6.85 -7.19
CA ILE A 191 9.64 7.56 -5.92
C ILE A 191 8.81 6.76 -4.92
N SER A 192 9.33 6.54 -3.72
CA SER A 192 8.73 5.69 -2.70
C SER A 192 8.64 6.44 -1.38
N LEU A 193 7.62 6.18 -0.58
CA LEU A 193 7.73 6.40 0.85
C LEU A 193 8.80 5.47 1.44
N GLY A 194 9.54 5.95 2.44
CA GLY A 194 10.51 5.17 3.21
C GLY A 194 9.85 4.31 4.29
N LEU A 195 10.61 3.45 4.95
CA LEU A 195 10.10 2.58 6.01
C LEU A 195 9.56 3.37 7.21
N ALA A 196 10.23 4.45 7.64
CA ALA A 196 9.81 5.24 8.80
C ALA A 196 8.34 5.71 8.74
N PRO A 197 7.87 6.40 7.67
CA PRO A 197 6.45 6.74 7.56
C PRO A 197 5.53 5.53 7.42
N LEU A 198 5.95 4.47 6.70
CA LEU A 198 5.13 3.28 6.48
C LEU A 198 4.91 2.48 7.78
N ALA A 199 5.97 2.28 8.57
CA ALA A 199 5.91 1.58 9.85
C ALA A 199 5.16 2.39 10.93
N GLY A 200 5.14 3.72 10.80
CA GLY A 200 4.40 4.63 11.67
C GLY A 200 2.90 4.72 11.40
N ALA A 201 2.38 4.01 10.39
CA ALA A 201 0.95 4.00 10.08
C ALA A 201 0.13 3.32 11.19
N ALA A 202 -1.07 3.84 11.44
CA ALA A 202 -1.95 3.37 12.51
C ALA A 202 -2.67 2.06 12.17
N ASP A 203 -3.11 1.91 10.91
CA ASP A 203 -3.73 0.70 10.37
C ASP A 203 -3.04 0.33 9.05
N ILE A 204 -2.43 -0.87 8.99
CA ILE A 204 -1.68 -1.33 7.80
C ILE A 204 -2.37 -2.56 7.20
N PHE A 205 -2.76 -2.47 5.93
CA PHE A 205 -3.39 -3.54 5.18
C PHE A 205 -2.42 -4.04 4.11
N LEU A 206 -2.06 -5.33 4.17
CA LEU A 206 -1.32 -5.99 3.11
C LEU A 206 -2.29 -6.81 2.25
N LEU A 207 -2.59 -6.35 1.03
CA LEU A 207 -3.50 -7.03 0.11
C LEU A 207 -2.72 -7.89 -0.88
N LEU A 208 -2.97 -9.20 -0.85
CA LEU A 208 -2.30 -10.20 -1.66
C LEU A 208 -3.32 -11.01 -2.47
N LYS A 209 -2.94 -11.38 -3.68
CA LYS A 209 -3.74 -12.24 -4.56
C LYS A 209 -2.86 -13.30 -5.21
N GLY A 210 -3.35 -14.53 -5.24
CA GLY A 210 -2.67 -15.64 -5.91
C GLY A 210 -1.77 -16.46 -5.00
N GLU A 211 -1.54 -17.70 -5.45
CA GLU A 211 -0.69 -18.67 -4.77
C GLU A 211 0.76 -18.20 -4.66
N GLU A 212 1.28 -17.57 -5.70
CA GLU A 212 2.67 -17.09 -5.72
C GLU A 212 2.93 -16.07 -4.60
N LYS A 213 1.96 -15.17 -4.36
CA LYS A 213 2.04 -14.19 -3.26
C LYS A 213 1.95 -14.86 -1.89
N TYR A 214 1.13 -15.90 -1.76
CA TYR A 214 1.06 -16.70 -0.53
C TYR A 214 2.40 -17.38 -0.23
N GLN A 215 3.04 -17.97 -1.25
CA GLN A 215 4.35 -18.60 -1.12
C GLN A 215 5.42 -17.56 -0.74
N THR A 216 5.44 -16.40 -1.38
CA THR A 216 6.37 -15.32 -1.02
C THR A 216 6.15 -14.84 0.42
N LEU A 217 4.89 -14.70 0.86
CA LEU A 217 4.59 -14.32 2.24
C LEU A 217 5.11 -15.37 3.23
N THR A 218 4.93 -16.65 2.90
CA THR A 218 5.44 -17.76 3.71
C THR A 218 6.97 -17.70 3.81
N ARG A 219 7.67 -17.42 2.71
CA ARG A 219 9.13 -17.20 2.72
C ARG A 219 9.53 -16.01 3.59
N ALA A 220 8.83 -14.88 3.49
CA ALA A 220 9.09 -13.69 4.28
C ALA A 220 8.93 -13.95 5.79
N LEU A 221 7.86 -14.65 6.18
CA LEU A 221 7.59 -15.01 7.58
C LEU A 221 8.61 -16.01 8.13
N ALA A 222 9.19 -16.86 7.28
CA ALA A 222 10.23 -17.80 7.66
C ALA A 222 11.61 -17.13 7.76
N SER A 223 11.97 -16.25 6.82
CA SER A 223 13.28 -15.58 6.81
C SER A 223 13.39 -14.49 7.87
N GLN A 224 12.33 -13.68 8.03
CA GLN A 224 12.32 -12.48 8.87
C GLN A 224 13.49 -11.51 8.58
N ASP A 225 14.01 -11.56 7.36
CA ASP A 225 15.17 -10.76 6.93
C ASP A 225 14.68 -9.56 6.09
N PRO A 226 14.67 -8.32 6.64
CA PRO A 226 14.24 -7.13 5.93
C PRO A 226 15.25 -6.65 4.86
N VAL A 227 16.49 -7.14 4.87
CA VAL A 227 17.46 -6.83 3.82
C VAL A 227 17.15 -7.64 2.56
N GLN A 228 16.82 -8.91 2.72
CA GLN A 228 16.41 -9.78 1.61
C GLN A 228 14.97 -9.57 1.17
N MET A 229 14.07 -9.28 2.11
CA MET A 229 12.64 -9.14 1.86
C MET A 229 12.11 -7.93 2.66
N PRO A 230 12.15 -6.71 2.10
CA PRO A 230 11.80 -5.48 2.81
C PRO A 230 10.44 -5.49 3.54
N ILE A 231 9.46 -6.25 3.04
CA ILE A 231 8.17 -6.46 3.72
C ILE A 231 8.31 -7.04 5.14
N CYS A 232 9.38 -7.79 5.45
CA CYS A 232 9.64 -8.36 6.77
C CYS A 232 9.70 -7.29 7.87
N ALA A 233 10.15 -6.07 7.54
CA ALA A 233 10.19 -4.96 8.48
C ALA A 233 8.80 -4.52 8.98
N LEU A 234 7.73 -4.89 8.26
CA LEU A 234 6.34 -4.52 8.58
C LEU A 234 5.53 -5.71 9.11
N LEU A 235 5.85 -6.96 8.74
CA LEU A 235 5.05 -8.15 9.10
C LEU A 235 4.94 -8.38 10.62
N SER A 236 5.95 -7.98 11.39
CA SER A 236 5.96 -8.08 12.84
C SER A 236 5.12 -7.00 13.54
N LEU A 237 4.75 -5.92 12.85
CA LEU A 237 4.01 -4.82 13.44
C LEU A 237 2.58 -5.26 13.82
N PRO A 238 2.13 -5.04 15.05
CA PRO A 238 0.82 -5.54 15.53
C PRO A 238 -0.37 -4.93 14.76
N GLN A 239 -0.20 -3.74 14.19
CA GLN A 239 -1.23 -3.07 13.39
C GLN A 239 -1.32 -3.56 11.94
N LEU A 240 -0.39 -4.39 11.47
CA LEU A 240 -0.45 -4.96 10.13
C LEU A 240 -1.43 -6.13 10.05
N GLN A 241 -2.32 -6.10 9.07
CA GLN A 241 -3.27 -7.16 8.75
C GLN A 241 -3.04 -7.63 7.32
N VAL A 242 -3.05 -8.94 7.11
CA VAL A 242 -2.87 -9.55 5.79
C VAL A 242 -4.22 -10.03 5.26
N TRP A 243 -4.55 -9.56 4.07
CA TRP A 243 -5.77 -9.88 3.34
C TRP A 243 -5.37 -10.64 2.08
N TRP A 244 -5.82 -11.89 1.95
CA TRP A 244 -5.40 -12.76 0.87
C TRP A 244 -6.56 -13.48 0.20
N SER A 245 -6.47 -13.64 -1.11
CA SER A 245 -7.33 -14.53 -1.90
C SER A 245 -6.51 -15.29 -2.93
N PRO A 246 -6.98 -16.44 -3.44
CA PRO A 246 -6.34 -17.11 -4.59
C PRO A 246 -6.42 -16.28 -5.88
#